data_AF-A0A7W2A930-F1
#
_entry.id   AF-A0A7W2A930-F1
#
_cell.length_a   1.000
_cell.length_b   1.000
_cell.length_c   1.000
_cell.angle_alpha   90.00
_cell.angle_beta   90.00
_cell.angle_gamma   90.00
#
_symmetry.space_group_name_H-M   'P 1'
#
loop_
_entity.id
_entity.type
_entity.pdbx_description
1 polymer ?
#
loop_
_entity_poly.entity_id
_entity_poly.type
_entity_poly.pdbx_seq_one_letter_code
_entity_poly.pdbx_strand_id
1 'polypeptide(L)'
;MKKIFAALVRHSDSRHIYDPVYEESYLVQGENNRLTITRGYKLESTLLLSTEDLDQAVQVLRPVFERFRLNIEVYLNKVKENTYWRFYEVSYGVDIKVIYTSAVDGTSAAAESCRWEVWMGDDLSFHTNDKAEAGLYIKGLISEYEPWWEREFRKLYEQIKSEEHKK
;
A
#
# COMPACT_ATOMS: atom_id res chain seq x y z
N MET A 1 0.25 -14.61 -13.63
CA MET A 1 1.61 -14.19 -13.22
C MET A 1 2.23 -13.06 -14.05
N LYS A 2 2.27 -13.09 -15.40
CA LYS A 2 2.88 -11.99 -16.20
C LYS A 2 2.19 -10.62 -16.16
N LYS A 3 0.91 -10.53 -15.78
CA LYS A 3 0.10 -9.29 -15.89
C LYS A 3 0.36 -8.27 -14.77
N ILE A 4 0.71 -8.70 -13.55
CA ILE A 4 1.01 -7.80 -12.42
C ILE A 4 2.41 -7.20 -12.58
N PHE A 5 3.39 -8.00 -13.05
CA PHE A 5 4.70 -7.48 -13.47
C PHE A 5 4.56 -6.49 -14.62
N ALA A 6 3.73 -6.82 -15.62
CA ALA A 6 3.42 -5.88 -16.67
C ALA A 6 2.70 -4.63 -16.14
N ALA A 7 1.90 -4.68 -15.07
CA ALA A 7 1.30 -3.48 -14.48
C ALA A 7 2.36 -2.63 -13.72
N LEU A 8 3.20 -3.26 -12.91
CA LEU A 8 4.31 -2.58 -12.20
C LEU A 8 5.38 -2.03 -13.14
N VAL A 9 5.62 -2.66 -14.29
CA VAL A 9 6.65 -2.28 -15.28
C VAL A 9 6.11 -1.43 -16.43
N ARG A 10 4.82 -1.55 -16.83
CA ARG A 10 4.23 -0.73 -17.92
C ARG A 10 3.84 0.67 -17.46
N HIS A 11 3.57 0.87 -16.17
CA HIS A 11 3.43 2.21 -15.62
C HIS A 11 4.83 2.66 -15.22
N SER A 12 5.47 3.46 -16.07
CA SER A 12 6.84 4.00 -16.00
C SER A 12 7.16 4.84 -14.75
N ASP A 13 6.47 4.61 -13.65
CA ASP A 13 6.45 5.46 -12.47
C ASP A 13 7.04 4.70 -11.30
N SER A 14 8.05 5.30 -10.67
CA SER A 14 8.55 4.84 -9.39
C SER A 14 7.44 4.83 -8.33
N ARG A 15 7.36 3.78 -7.52
CA ARG A 15 6.43 3.70 -6.40
C ARG A 15 7.11 4.12 -5.11
N HIS A 16 6.46 5.03 -4.40
CA HIS A 16 6.96 5.53 -3.12
C HIS A 16 6.12 4.94 -2.00
N ILE A 17 6.76 4.19 -1.12
CA ILE A 17 6.19 3.72 0.14
C ILE A 17 6.85 4.54 1.24
N TYR A 18 6.08 4.98 2.23
CA TYR A 18 6.61 5.68 3.39
C TYR A 18 6.01 5.10 4.66
N ASP A 19 6.88 4.60 5.52
CA ASP A 19 6.59 4.05 6.83
C ASP A 19 6.87 5.15 7.88
N PRO A 20 5.84 5.89 8.34
CA PRO A 20 6.05 6.98 9.30
C PRO A 20 6.42 6.50 10.70
N VAL A 21 6.18 5.23 11.04
CA VAL A 21 6.50 4.69 12.37
C VAL A 21 8.00 4.48 12.49
N TYR A 22 8.63 3.99 11.44
CA TYR A 22 10.08 3.75 11.38
C TYR A 22 10.85 4.87 10.67
N GLU A 23 10.16 5.88 10.14
CA GLU A 23 10.71 6.98 9.36
C GLU A 23 11.51 6.49 8.13
N GLU A 24 11.05 5.40 7.53
CA GLU A 24 11.66 4.78 6.36
C GLU A 24 10.85 5.09 5.11
N SER A 25 11.53 5.37 4.01
CA SER A 25 10.94 5.47 2.68
C SER A 25 11.47 4.33 1.80
N TYR A 26 10.63 3.80 0.92
CA TYR A 26 11.04 2.80 -0.06
C TYR A 26 10.65 3.29 -1.45
N LEU A 27 11.61 3.27 -2.36
CA LEU A 27 11.42 3.55 -3.77
C LEU A 27 11.51 2.24 -4.54
N VAL A 28 10.43 1.86 -5.18
CA VAL A 28 10.37 0.67 -6.05
C VAL A 28 10.30 1.15 -7.50
N GLN A 29 11.31 0.81 -8.30
CA GLN A 29 11.42 1.25 -9.69
C GLN A 29 11.49 0.03 -10.61
N GLY A 30 10.75 0.08 -11.73
CA GLY A 30 10.89 -0.90 -12.81
C GLY A 30 11.62 -0.28 -13.99
N GLU A 31 12.78 -0.82 -14.36
CA GLU A 31 13.55 -0.38 -15.53
C GLU A 31 14.19 -1.58 -16.23
N ASN A 32 14.18 -1.63 -17.56
CA ASN A 32 14.86 -2.68 -18.35
C ASN A 32 14.53 -4.12 -17.90
N ASN A 33 13.24 -4.42 -17.63
CA ASN A 33 12.75 -5.69 -17.06
C ASN A 33 13.28 -6.06 -15.67
N ARG A 34 13.90 -5.12 -14.95
CA ARG A 34 14.39 -5.29 -13.59
C ARG A 34 13.60 -4.42 -12.62
N LEU A 35 13.41 -4.91 -11.41
CA LEU A 35 12.91 -4.16 -10.26
C LEU A 35 14.08 -3.76 -9.37
N THR A 36 14.13 -2.49 -9.01
CA THR A 36 15.08 -1.92 -8.05
C THR A 36 14.32 -1.41 -6.84
N ILE A 37 14.74 -1.83 -5.65
CA ILE A 37 14.16 -1.39 -4.37
C ILE A 37 15.25 -0.66 -3.60
N THR A 38 15.00 0.62 -3.32
CA THR A 38 15.91 1.47 -2.55
C THR A 38 15.20 1.91 -1.27
N ARG A 39 15.87 1.80 -0.13
CA ARG A 39 15.36 2.29 1.17
C ARG A 39 16.07 3.59 1.55
N GLY A 40 15.29 4.62 1.85
CA GLY A 40 15.76 5.88 2.44
C GLY A 40 15.46 5.95 3.94
N TYR A 41 16.44 6.32 4.76
CA TYR A 41 16.31 6.55 6.20
C TYR A 41 17.26 7.66 6.65
N LYS A 42 16.78 8.66 7.40
CA LYS A 42 17.60 9.76 7.97
C LYS A 42 18.68 10.32 7.02
N LEU A 43 18.29 10.65 5.79
CA LEU A 43 19.14 11.18 4.69
C LEU A 43 20.05 10.17 3.99
N GLU A 44 20.12 8.93 4.46
CA GLU A 44 20.84 7.85 3.79
C GLU A 44 19.91 7.09 2.86
N SER A 45 20.47 6.62 1.74
CA SER A 45 19.76 5.81 0.75
C SER A 45 20.56 4.54 0.49
N THR A 46 19.92 3.38 0.63
CA THR A 46 20.53 2.06 0.47
C THR A 46 19.79 1.25 -0.56
N LEU A 47 20.50 0.74 -1.57
CA LEU A 47 19.96 -0.26 -2.49
C LEU A 47 19.71 -1.57 -1.73
N LEU A 48 18.46 -1.99 -1.62
CA LEU A 48 18.10 -3.26 -0.98
C LEU A 48 18.11 -4.42 -1.98
N LEU A 49 17.66 -4.17 -3.22
CA LEU A 49 17.51 -5.22 -4.23
C LEU A 49 17.54 -4.65 -5.64
N SER A 50 18.15 -5.37 -6.58
CA SER A 50 17.96 -5.18 -8.02
C SER A 50 17.86 -6.54 -8.68
N THR A 51 16.68 -6.90 -9.22
CA THR A 51 16.39 -8.26 -9.68
C THR A 51 15.40 -8.32 -10.83
N GLU A 52 15.44 -9.38 -11.62
CA GLU A 52 14.39 -9.74 -12.58
C GLU A 52 13.35 -10.70 -11.95
N ASP A 53 13.66 -11.22 -10.75
CA ASP A 53 12.85 -12.18 -10.02
C ASP A 53 11.89 -11.49 -9.06
N LEU A 54 10.59 -11.66 -9.34
CA LEU A 54 9.51 -11.13 -8.52
C LEU A 54 9.50 -11.67 -7.09
N ASP A 55 9.85 -12.93 -6.90
CA ASP A 55 9.73 -13.56 -5.58
C ASP A 55 10.72 -12.94 -4.59
N GLN A 56 11.89 -12.52 -5.09
CA GLN A 56 12.86 -11.77 -4.29
C GLN A 56 12.35 -10.37 -3.92
N ALA A 57 11.71 -9.66 -4.86
CA ALA A 57 11.11 -8.35 -4.58
C ALA A 57 9.99 -8.47 -3.52
N VAL A 58 9.18 -9.53 -3.61
CA VAL A 58 8.15 -9.85 -2.62
C VAL A 58 8.76 -10.14 -1.26
N GLN A 59 9.86 -10.90 -1.17
CA GLN A 59 10.53 -11.19 0.10
C GLN A 59 11.04 -9.92 0.80
N VAL A 60 11.48 -8.91 0.03
CA VAL A 60 11.94 -7.63 0.59
C VAL A 60 10.78 -6.76 1.08
N LEU A 61 9.69 -6.68 0.32
CA LEU A 61 8.57 -5.78 0.64
C LEU A 61 7.57 -6.39 1.63
N ARG A 62 7.42 -7.73 1.66
CA ARG A 62 6.45 -8.42 2.52
C ARG A 62 6.56 -8.01 4.00
N PRO A 63 7.75 -7.98 4.63
CA PRO A 63 7.86 -7.54 6.02
C PRO A 63 7.35 -6.11 6.25
N VAL A 64 7.49 -5.21 5.27
CA VAL A 64 6.98 -3.83 5.35
C VAL A 64 5.45 -3.83 5.35
N PHE A 65 4.84 -4.52 4.39
CA PHE A 65 3.38 -4.64 4.30
C PHE A 65 2.76 -5.43 5.47
N GLU A 66 3.48 -6.39 6.05
CA GLU A 66 3.05 -7.08 7.26
C GLU A 66 3.00 -6.13 8.46
N ARG A 67 3.98 -5.23 8.63
CA ARG A 67 3.92 -4.20 9.68
C ARG A 67 2.73 -3.27 9.51
N PHE A 68 2.47 -2.84 8.28
CA PHE A 68 1.33 -2.01 7.91
C PHE A 68 0.01 -2.67 8.31
N ARG A 69 -0.16 -3.95 7.94
CA ARG A 69 -1.36 -4.73 8.24
C ARG A 69 -1.56 -4.96 9.74
N LEU A 70 -0.50 -5.33 10.44
CA LEU A 70 -0.59 -5.72 11.86
C LEU A 70 -0.73 -4.53 12.81
N ASN A 71 -0.30 -3.34 12.41
CA ASN A 71 -0.18 -2.19 13.32
C ASN A 71 -0.95 -0.95 12.86
N ILE A 72 -2.05 -1.10 12.10
CA ILE A 72 -2.83 0.02 11.53
C ILE A 72 -3.07 1.15 12.55
N GLU A 73 -3.43 0.80 13.79
CA GLU A 73 -3.66 1.79 14.84
C GLU A 73 -2.42 2.63 15.18
N VAL A 74 -1.24 2.00 15.25
CA VAL A 74 0.03 2.68 15.49
C VAL A 74 0.34 3.66 14.37
N TYR A 75 0.12 3.24 13.11
CA TYR A 75 0.30 4.11 11.95
C TYR A 75 -0.65 5.29 11.97
N LEU A 76 -1.94 5.06 12.24
CA LEU A 76 -2.92 6.16 12.38
C LEU A 76 -2.51 7.15 13.47
N ASN A 77 -2.12 6.66 14.65
CA ASN A 77 -1.63 7.56 15.70
C ASN A 77 -0.41 8.36 15.24
N LYS A 78 0.53 7.72 14.52
CA LYS A 78 1.73 8.37 14.02
C LYS A 78 1.42 9.43 12.97
N VAL A 79 0.53 9.16 12.01
CA VAL A 79 0.10 10.13 10.99
C VAL A 79 -0.48 11.40 11.62
N LYS A 80 -1.10 11.28 12.81
CA LYS A 80 -1.68 12.41 13.56
C LYS A 80 -0.61 13.43 13.98
N GLU A 81 0.63 13.00 14.12
CA GLU A 81 1.79 13.82 14.50
C GLU A 81 2.33 14.66 13.33
N ASN A 82 1.45 15.14 12.45
CA ASN A 82 1.77 15.95 11.27
C ASN A 82 2.71 15.24 10.27
N THR A 83 2.40 13.98 9.96
CA THR A 83 3.07 13.22 8.91
C THR A 83 2.03 12.54 8.01
N TYR A 84 2.47 11.67 7.12
CA TYR A 84 1.60 10.88 6.24
C TYR A 84 2.03 9.42 6.26
N TRP A 85 1.15 8.55 5.80
CA TRP A 85 1.48 7.16 5.53
C TRP A 85 1.20 6.90 4.05
N ARG A 86 2.17 6.36 3.33
CA ARG A 86 2.03 6.05 1.91
C ARG A 86 2.36 4.60 1.65
N PHE A 87 1.47 3.90 0.96
CA PHE A 87 1.70 2.54 0.52
C PHE A 87 1.03 2.32 -0.82
N TYR A 88 1.45 1.30 -1.56
CA TYR A 88 0.87 0.97 -2.85
C TYR A 88 -0.04 -0.23 -2.71
N GLU A 89 -1.28 -0.11 -3.17
CA GLU A 89 -2.17 -1.26 -3.21
C GLU A 89 -2.13 -1.96 -4.56
N VAL A 90 -1.60 -3.19 -4.53
CA VAL A 90 -1.25 -3.96 -5.73
C VAL A 90 -2.49 -4.45 -6.48
N SER A 91 -3.59 -4.75 -5.77
CA SER A 91 -4.82 -5.27 -6.38
C SER A 91 -5.50 -4.24 -7.26
N TYR A 92 -5.44 -2.97 -6.85
CA TYR A 92 -6.04 -1.84 -7.58
C TYR A 92 -5.02 -1.10 -8.45
N GLY A 93 -3.73 -1.31 -8.21
CA GLY A 93 -2.66 -0.64 -8.96
C GLY A 93 -2.56 0.86 -8.64
N VAL A 94 -2.92 1.26 -7.42
CA VAL A 94 -3.01 2.68 -7.02
C VAL A 94 -2.16 2.97 -5.79
N ASP A 95 -1.61 4.18 -5.75
CA ASP A 95 -0.98 4.72 -4.55
C ASP A 95 -2.05 5.08 -3.52
N ILE A 96 -1.86 4.65 -2.28
CA ILE A 96 -2.67 5.05 -1.14
C ILE A 96 -1.87 6.02 -0.29
N LYS A 97 -2.47 7.17 0.03
CA LYS A 97 -1.90 8.15 0.95
C LYS A 97 -2.90 8.46 2.05
N VAL A 98 -2.49 8.23 3.29
CA VAL A 98 -3.27 8.54 4.49
C VAL A 98 -2.67 9.78 5.14
N ILE A 99 -3.50 10.79 5.41
CA ILE A 99 -3.12 12.03 6.09
C ILE A 99 -4.10 12.37 7.20
N TYR A 100 -3.62 13.08 8.22
CA TYR A 100 -4.47 13.75 9.20
C TYR A 100 -4.50 15.25 8.89
N THR A 101 -5.68 15.77 8.59
CA THR A 101 -5.86 17.21 8.41
C THR A 101 -6.38 17.77 9.72
N SER A 102 -5.63 18.65 10.38
CA SER A 102 -6.12 19.49 11.47
C SER A 102 -6.48 20.87 10.94
N ALA A 103 -7.56 21.48 11.41
CA ALA A 103 -7.79 22.89 11.12
C ALA A 103 -6.75 23.73 11.86
N VAL A 104 -5.89 24.35 11.07
CA VAL A 104 -5.09 25.48 11.52
C VAL A 104 -5.91 26.73 11.19
N ASP A 105 -5.91 27.69 12.12
CA ASP A 105 -6.57 29.00 12.08
C ASP A 105 -7.91 29.11 12.82
N GLY A 106 -7.82 29.71 14.01
CA GLY A 106 -8.83 29.94 15.05
C GLY A 106 -10.08 30.72 14.64
N THR A 107 -10.77 30.26 13.62
CA THR A 107 -12.16 30.60 13.33
C THR A 107 -13.06 29.60 14.03
N SER A 108 -14.19 30.06 14.59
CA SER A 108 -15.08 29.27 15.47
C SER A 108 -15.80 28.08 14.80
N ALA A 109 -15.43 27.73 13.56
CA ALA A 109 -15.80 26.48 12.89
C ALA A 109 -14.74 25.36 13.06
N ALA A 110 -13.60 25.65 13.71
CA ALA A 110 -12.41 24.79 13.81
C ALA A 110 -12.52 23.60 14.77
N ALA A 111 -13.67 23.38 15.42
CA ALA A 111 -13.86 22.27 16.36
C ALA A 111 -14.34 20.97 15.69
N GLU A 112 -14.78 21.01 14.42
CA GLU A 112 -15.30 19.84 13.67
C GLU A 112 -14.33 19.26 12.63
N SER A 113 -13.14 19.83 12.49
CA SER A 113 -12.39 19.76 11.23
C SER A 113 -11.12 18.92 11.27
N CYS A 114 -10.88 18.17 12.34
CA CYS A 114 -9.75 17.24 12.40
C CYS A 114 -10.16 15.87 11.88
N ARG A 115 -9.67 15.48 10.70
CA ARG A 115 -10.12 14.27 10.01
C ARG A 115 -8.98 13.46 9.39
N TRP A 116 -9.19 12.15 9.36
CA TRP A 116 -8.45 11.24 8.50
C TRP A 116 -8.90 11.42 7.07
N GLU A 117 -7.95 11.49 6.14
CA GLU A 117 -8.21 11.48 4.71
C GLU A 117 -7.39 10.36 4.06
N VAL A 118 -8.05 9.53 3.27
CA VAL A 118 -7.43 8.43 2.51
C VAL A 118 -7.60 8.73 1.03
N TRP A 119 -6.47 9.00 0.39
CA TRP A 119 -6.36 9.35 -1.02
C TRP A 119 -5.91 8.13 -1.82
N MET A 120 -6.52 7.89 -2.98
CA MET A 120 -6.16 6.84 -3.92
C MET A 120 -5.71 7.49 -5.23
N GLY A 121 -4.41 7.59 -5.45
CA GLY A 121 -3.85 8.48 -6.46
C GLY A 121 -4.17 9.94 -6.11
N ASP A 122 -4.82 10.65 -7.03
CA ASP A 122 -5.20 12.05 -6.87
C ASP A 122 -6.62 12.22 -6.27
N ASP A 123 -7.38 11.13 -6.11
CA ASP A 123 -8.77 11.18 -5.66
C ASP A 123 -8.88 11.00 -4.14
N LEU A 124 -9.62 11.89 -3.48
CA LEU A 124 -10.02 11.73 -2.08
C LEU A 124 -11.14 10.69 -1.97
N SER A 125 -10.76 9.44 -1.70
CA SER A 125 -11.70 8.31 -1.69
C SER A 125 -12.50 8.19 -0.39
N PHE A 126 -11.94 8.63 0.74
CA PHE A 126 -12.57 8.50 2.05
C PHE A 126 -12.06 9.55 3.05
N HIS A 127 -12.95 10.04 3.90
CA HIS A 127 -12.56 10.83 5.07
C HIS A 127 -13.49 10.58 6.26
N THR A 128 -12.95 10.71 7.47
CA THR A 128 -13.72 10.54 8.72
C THR A 128 -13.04 11.22 9.90
N ASN A 129 -13.82 11.63 10.89
CA ASN A 129 -13.31 12.10 12.18
C ASN A 129 -13.09 10.94 13.17
N ASP A 130 -13.60 9.74 12.86
CA ASP A 130 -13.46 8.55 13.70
C ASP A 130 -12.23 7.71 13.30
N LYS A 131 -11.32 7.53 14.25
CA LYS A 131 -10.13 6.69 14.06
C LYS A 131 -10.49 5.22 13.78
N ALA A 132 -11.56 4.71 14.38
CA ALA A 132 -11.98 3.33 14.19
C ALA A 132 -12.48 3.09 12.76
N GLU A 133 -13.28 4.01 12.21
CA GLU A 133 -13.73 3.96 10.82
C GLU A 133 -12.55 4.05 9.84
N ALA A 134 -11.60 4.96 10.08
CA ALA A 134 -10.39 5.05 9.27
C ALA A 134 -9.59 3.75 9.30
N GLY A 135 -9.46 3.12 10.47
CA GLY A 135 -8.80 1.84 10.63
C GLY A 135 -9.50 0.71 9.86
N LEU A 136 -10.83 0.64 9.93
CA LEU A 136 -11.62 -0.36 9.19
C LEU A 136 -11.53 -0.16 7.67
N TYR A 137 -11.60 1.08 7.20
CA TYR A 137 -11.46 1.41 5.78
C TYR A 137 -10.07 0.99 5.27
N ILE A 138 -9.01 1.38 5.96
CA ILE A 138 -7.64 1.01 5.61
C ILE A 138 -7.42 -0.50 5.68
N LYS A 139 -7.96 -1.19 6.69
CA LYS A 139 -7.93 -2.65 6.77
C LYS A 139 -8.60 -3.31 5.54
N GLY A 140 -9.67 -2.71 5.02
CA GLY A 140 -10.30 -3.15 3.77
C GLY A 140 -9.42 -2.94 2.53
N LEU A 141 -8.58 -1.91 2.53
CA LEU A 141 -7.62 -1.64 1.44
C LEU A 141 -6.38 -2.54 1.54
N ILE A 142 -5.84 -2.73 2.75
CA ILE A 142 -4.74 -3.64 3.05
C ILE A 142 -5.36 -5.02 3.26
N SER A 143 -5.84 -5.60 2.15
CA SER A 143 -6.50 -6.90 2.06
C SER A 143 -6.08 -7.87 3.17
N GLU A 144 -6.95 -8.06 4.16
CA GLU A 144 -6.55 -8.73 5.40
C GLU A 144 -6.52 -10.27 5.27
N TYR A 145 -7.26 -10.87 4.32
CA TYR A 145 -7.54 -12.32 4.31
C TYR A 145 -7.92 -12.91 2.94
N GLU A 146 -7.16 -12.62 1.89
CA GLU A 146 -6.97 -13.57 0.78
C GLU A 146 -5.75 -13.06 0.00
N PRO A 147 -4.55 -13.63 0.21
CA PRO A 147 -3.46 -13.25 -0.65
C PRO A 147 -3.89 -13.60 -2.08
N TRP A 148 -3.74 -12.66 -3.02
CA TRP A 148 -4.24 -12.71 -4.41
C TRP A 148 -4.11 -14.06 -5.13
N TRP A 149 -3.17 -14.92 -4.72
CA TRP A 149 -2.99 -16.27 -5.22
C TRP A 149 -4.10 -17.24 -4.79
N GLU A 150 -4.72 -17.16 -3.61
CA GLU A 150 -5.84 -18.03 -3.20
C GLU A 150 -7.08 -17.82 -4.08
N ARG A 151 -7.37 -16.56 -4.44
CA ARG A 151 -8.48 -16.20 -5.32
C ARG A 151 -8.26 -16.66 -6.76
N GLU A 152 -7.01 -16.64 -7.23
CA GLU A 152 -6.64 -17.18 -8.55
C GLU A 152 -6.55 -18.72 -8.53
N PHE A 153 -6.13 -19.34 -7.43
CA PHE A 153 -6.08 -20.79 -7.24
C PHE A 153 -7.49 -21.41 -7.24
N ARG A 154 -8.47 -20.73 -6.63
CA ARG A 154 -9.87 -21.15 -6.64
C ARG A 154 -10.47 -21.12 -8.05
N LYS A 155 -10.22 -20.06 -8.83
CA LYS A 155 -10.62 -19.98 -10.25
C LYS A 155 -9.99 -21.10 -11.09
N LEU A 156 -8.74 -21.44 -10.83
CA LEU A 156 -8.01 -22.50 -11.54
C LEU A 156 -8.56 -23.89 -11.21
N TYR A 157 -8.85 -24.15 -9.94
CA TYR A 157 -9.44 -25.41 -9.47
C TYR A 157 -10.85 -25.64 -10.04
N GLU A 158 -11.67 -24.60 -10.10
CA GLU A 158 -13.01 -24.66 -10.71
C GLU A 158 -12.95 -24.95 -12.22
N GLN A 159 -11.96 -24.42 -12.93
CA GLN A 159 -11.75 -24.71 -14.35
C GLN A 159 -11.39 -26.19 -14.59
N ILE A 160 -10.41 -26.73 -13.85
CA ILE A 160 -9.98 -28.14 -13.98
C ILE A 160 -11.13 -29.10 -13.70
N LYS A 161 -11.89 -28.86 -12.63
CA LYS A 161 -13.04 -29.68 -12.25
C LYS A 161 -14.16 -29.65 -13.30
N SER A 162 -14.33 -28.52 -13.98
CA SER A 162 -15.30 -28.37 -15.08
C SER A 162 -14.89 -29.08 -16.37
N GLU A 163 -13.60 -29.34 -16.56
CA GLU A 163 -13.06 -30.05 -17.73
C GLU A 163 -13.06 -31.57 -17.52
N GLU A 164 -12.86 -32.05 -16.29
CA GLU A 164 -12.97 -33.48 -15.96
C GLU A 164 -14.39 -34.03 -16.05
N HIS A 165 -15.42 -33.21 -15.83
CA HIS A 165 -16.83 -33.60 -16.00
C HIS A 165 -17.33 -33.52 -17.45
N LYS A 166 -16.49 -33.07 -18.39
CA LYS A 166 -16.80 -32.99 -19.83
C LYS A 166 -16.17 -34.13 -20.64
N LYS A 167 -15.43 -35.04 -20.00
CA LYS A 167 -14.91 -36.28 -20.58
C LYS A 167 -15.67 -37.47 -20.03
#